data_AF-A0A9N9P5D9-F1
#
_entry.id   AF-A0A9N9P5D9-F1
#
_cell.length_a   1.000
_cell.length_b   1.000
_cell.length_c   1.000
_cell.angle_alpha   90.00
_cell.angle_beta   90.00
_cell.angle_gamma   90.00
#
_symmetry.space_group_name_H-M   'P 1'
#
loop_
_entity.id
_entity.type
_entity.pdbx_description
1 polymer ?
#
loop_
_entity_poly.entity_id
_entity_poly.type
_entity_poly.pdbx_seq_one_letter_code
_entity_poly.pdbx_strand_id
1 'polypeptide(L)'
;ANPFLTLDELGKEYGCDRSTISKVLKNKQEWLSKEFTDYEAKAIVNRPVKFAQLENALSLWICQIFLQNLILTDGLLQLQAKKFAK
;
A
#
# COMPACT_ATOMS: atom_id res chain seq x y z
N ALA A 1 18.10 15.06 -8.98
CA ALA A 1 17.22 16.19 -9.32
C ALA A 1 18.01 17.07 -10.25
N ASN A 2 17.56 17.22 -11.49
CA ASN A 2 18.24 18.08 -12.44
C ASN A 2 17.99 19.54 -11.98
N PRO A 3 18.99 20.27 -11.45
CA PRO A 3 18.73 21.54 -10.76
C PRO A 3 18.21 22.65 -11.68
N PHE A 4 18.27 22.42 -12.99
CA PHE A 4 17.99 23.41 -14.03
C PHE A 4 16.56 23.35 -14.58
N LEU A 5 15.82 22.26 -14.34
CA LEU A 5 14.45 22.10 -14.81
C LEU A 5 13.46 22.59 -13.76
N THR A 6 12.55 23.46 -14.18
CA THR A 6 11.48 23.95 -13.34
C THR A 6 10.42 22.87 -13.14
N LEU A 7 9.65 22.99 -12.04
CA LEU A 7 8.56 22.06 -11.74
C LEU A 7 7.45 22.07 -12.81
N ASP A 8 7.31 23.19 -13.54
CA ASP A 8 6.34 23.34 -14.63
C ASP A 8 6.78 22.57 -15.89
N GLU A 9 8.08 22.61 -16.21
CA GLU A 9 8.65 21.83 -17.32
C GLU A 9 8.55 20.34 -17.05
N LEU A 10 8.85 19.91 -15.82
CA LEU A 10 8.65 18.51 -15.41
C LEU A 10 7.17 18.11 -15.49
N GLY A 11 6.26 19.00 -15.11
CA GLY A 11 4.83 18.75 -15.26
C GLY A 11 4.44 18.49 -16.72
N LYS A 12 4.94 19.32 -17.64
CA LYS A 12 4.72 19.16 -19.08
C LYS A 12 5.32 17.87 -19.64
N GLU A 13 6.55 17.53 -19.24
CA GLU A 13 7.24 16.30 -19.67
C GLU A 13 6.49 15.03 -19.24
N TYR A 14 6.03 15.00 -17.99
CA TYR A 14 5.32 13.85 -17.42
C TYR A 14 3.79 13.93 -17.55
N GLY A 15 3.25 14.93 -18.25
CA GLY A 15 1.81 15.10 -18.47
C GLY A 15 0.99 15.29 -17.18
N CYS A 16 1.57 15.92 -16.16
CA CYS A 16 0.93 16.14 -14.87
C CYS A 16 1.09 17.58 -14.38
N ASP A 17 0.25 18.00 -13.44
CA ASP A 17 0.28 19.37 -12.93
C ASP A 17 1.53 19.65 -12.08
N ARG A 18 2.00 20.90 -12.08
CA ARG A 18 3.10 21.38 -11.22
C ARG A 18 2.93 20.96 -9.76
N SER A 19 1.70 21.04 -9.24
CA SER A 19 1.38 20.66 -7.86
C SER A 19 1.58 19.16 -7.60
N THR A 20 1.38 18.31 -8.60
CA THR A 20 1.62 16.86 -8.53
C THR A 20 3.12 16.58 -8.44
N ILE A 21 3.94 17.18 -9.31
CA ILE A 21 5.40 17.05 -9.25
C ILE A 21 5.93 17.53 -7.88
N SER A 22 5.42 18.66 -7.37
CA SER A 22 5.79 19.18 -6.06
C SER A 22 5.47 18.19 -4.92
N LYS A 23 4.29 17.56 -4.93
CA LYS A 23 3.89 16.56 -3.93
C LYS A 23 4.79 15.32 -3.97
N VAL A 24 5.10 14.82 -5.16
CA VAL A 24 5.98 13.66 -5.34
C VAL A 24 7.38 13.96 -4.80
N LEU A 25 7.96 15.11 -5.17
CA LEU A 25 9.28 15.50 -4.71
C LEU A 25 9.34 15.76 -3.21
N LYS A 26 8.28 16.30 -2.60
CA LYS A 26 8.19 16.51 -1.15
C LYS A 26 8.28 15.19 -0.38
N ASN A 27 7.65 14.13 -0.89
CA ASN A 27 7.66 12.81 -0.27
C ASN A 27 8.73 11.89 -0.88
N LYS A 28 9.76 12.44 -1.55
CA LYS A 28 10.79 11.68 -2.29
C LYS A 28 11.42 10.56 -1.45
N GLN A 29 11.73 10.83 -0.18
CA GLN A 29 12.34 9.83 0.69
C GLN A 29 11.42 8.62 0.88
N GLU A 30 10.14 8.84 1.14
CA GLU A 30 9.16 7.75 1.26
C GLU A 30 9.02 6.95 -0.04
N TRP A 31 9.05 7.61 -1.20
CA TRP A 31 8.99 6.93 -2.50
C TRP A 31 10.24 6.08 -2.78
N LEU A 32 11.42 6.55 -2.38
CA LEU A 32 12.69 5.81 -2.57
C LEU A 32 12.90 4.71 -1.53
N SER A 33 12.33 4.84 -0.34
CA SER A 33 12.48 3.85 0.73
C SER A 33 11.52 2.67 0.62
N LYS A 34 10.45 2.78 -0.17
CA LYS A 34 9.48 1.70 -0.37
C LYS A 34 9.92 0.81 -1.52
N GLU A 35 10.13 -0.47 -1.24
CA GLU A 35 10.10 -1.50 -2.27
C GLU A 35 8.64 -1.82 -2.57
N PHE A 36 8.16 -1.39 -3.73
CA PHE A 36 6.80 -1.66 -4.15
C PHE A 36 6.70 -3.08 -4.70
N THR A 37 5.72 -3.83 -4.22
CA THR A 37 5.26 -5.02 -4.95
C THR A 37 4.59 -4.62 -6.27
N ASP A 38 4.53 -5.50 -7.26
CA ASP A 38 3.86 -5.25 -8.55
C ASP A 38 2.41 -4.75 -8.39
N TYR A 39 1.74 -5.18 -7.32
CA TYR A 39 0.40 -4.73 -6.98
C TYR A 39 0.39 -3.29 -6.46
N GLU A 40 1.27 -2.95 -5.53
CA GLU A 40 1.34 -1.61 -4.94
C GLU A 40 1.84 -0.56 -5.95
N ALA A 41 2.73 -0.93 -6.87
CA ALA A 41 3.21 -0.05 -7.93
C ALA A 41 2.07 0.33 -8.91
N LYS A 42 1.09 -0.55 -9.11
CA LYS A 42 -0.09 -0.29 -9.94
C LYS A 42 -1.22 0.42 -9.19
N ALA A 43 -1.11 0.58 -7.87
CA ALA A 43 -2.13 1.21 -7.07
C ALA A 43 -2.16 2.73 -7.32
N ILE A 44 -3.28 3.23 -7.87
CA ILE A 44 -3.51 4.67 -8.10
C ILE A 44 -3.62 5.43 -6.77
N VAL A 45 -4.11 4.76 -5.72
CA VAL A 45 -4.29 5.35 -4.39
C VAL A 45 -3.79 4.38 -3.34
N ASN A 46 -2.80 4.80 -2.56
CA ASN A 46 -2.40 4.10 -1.35
C ASN A 46 -3.38 4.46 -0.22
N ARG A 47 -4.52 3.77 -0.18
CA ARG A 47 -5.52 3.95 0.89
C ARG A 47 -5.08 3.12 2.10
N PRO A 48 -5.01 3.72 3.30
CA PRO A 48 -4.79 2.92 4.50
C PRO A 48 -5.95 1.95 4.67
N VAL A 49 -5.63 0.72 5.09
CA VAL A 49 -6.64 -0.31 5.32
C VAL A 49 -7.50 0.10 6.51
N LYS A 50 -8.83 0.04 6.37
CA LYS A 50 -9.79 0.52 7.39
C LYS A 50 -9.56 -0.09 8.78
N PHE A 51 -9.11 -1.33 8.83
CA PHE A 51 -8.86 -2.07 10.06
C PHE A 51 -7.46 -2.70 10.05
N ALA A 52 -6.41 -1.89 9.91
CA ALA A 52 -5.03 -2.37 9.78
C ALA A 52 -4.61 -3.37 10.88
N GLN A 53 -5.01 -3.13 12.14
CA GLN A 53 -4.69 -4.03 13.26
C GLN A 53 -5.37 -5.40 13.12
N LEU A 54 -6.63 -5.40 12.70
CA LEU A 54 -7.42 -6.62 12.48
C LEU A 54 -6.83 -7.44 11.33
N GLU A 55 -6.50 -6.78 10.22
CA GLU A 55 -5.91 -7.41 9.02
C GLU A 55 -4.52 -7.99 9.33
N ASN A 56 -3.72 -7.30 10.13
CA ASN A 56 -2.42 -7.83 10.58
C ASN A 56 -2.59 -9.09 11.44
N ALA A 57 -3.53 -9.07 12.41
CA ALA A 57 -3.82 -10.23 13.25
C ALA A 57 -4.36 -11.42 12.43
N LEU A 58 -5.25 -11.16 11.48
CA LEU A 58 -5.77 -12.17 10.56
C LEU A 58 -4.66 -12.73 9.67
N SER A 59 -3.78 -11.88 9.14
CA SER A 59 -2.67 -12.31 8.28
C SER A 59 -1.73 -13.27 9.02
N LEU A 60 -1.38 -12.96 10.27
CA LEU A 60 -0.57 -13.85 11.12
C LEU A 60 -1.27 -15.19 11.38
N TRP A 61 -2.58 -15.15 11.64
CA TRP A 61 -3.37 -16.36 11.86
C TRP A 61 -3.49 -17.21 10.59
N ILE A 62 -3.71 -16.59 9.42
CA ILE A 62 -3.75 -17.29 8.13
C ILE A 62 -2.44 -18.02 7.86
N CYS A 63 -1.29 -17.39 8.14
CA CYS A 63 0.01 -18.05 8.04
C CYS A 63 0.09 -19.31 8.92
N GLN A 64 -0.46 -19.28 10.13
CA GLN A 64 -0.52 -20.46 11.01
C GLN A 64 -1.42 -21.56 10.46
N ILE A 65 -2.57 -21.20 9.87
CA ILE A 65 -3.50 -22.15 9.23
C ILE A 65 -2.85 -22.86 8.04
N PHE A 66 -2.10 -22.12 7.22
CA PHE A 66 -1.35 -22.70 6.10
C PHE A 66 -0.24 -23.63 6.58
N LEU A 67 0.49 -23.29 7.65
CA LEU A 67 1.50 -24.18 8.24
C LEU A 67 0.89 -25.49 8.77
N GLN A 68 -0.37 -25.44 9.22
CA GLN A 68 -1.10 -26.60 9.70
C GLN A 68 -1.80 -27.40 8.57
N ASN A 69 -1.62 -27.01 7.30
CA ASN A 69 -2.29 -27.58 6.13
C ASN A 69 -3.83 -27.64 6.27
N LEU A 70 -4.41 -26.67 6.98
CA LEU A 70 -5.85 -26.55 7.12
C LEU A 70 -6.46 -25.77 5.95
N ILE A 71 -7.66 -26.16 5.52
CA ILE A 71 -8.37 -25.47 4.45
C ILE A 71 -8.95 -24.17 4.99
N LEU A 72 -8.56 -23.05 4.39
CA LEU A 72 -9.12 -21.73 4.69
C LEU A 72 -10.44 -21.56 3.92
N THR A 73 -11.55 -21.57 4.64
CA THR A 73 -12.88 -21.28 4.11
C THR A 73 -13.33 -19.88 4.55
N ASP A 74 -14.09 -19.19 3.70
CA ASP A 74 -14.63 -17.84 3.99
C ASP A 74 -15.37 -17.77 5.35
N GLY A 75 -16.18 -18.78 5.67
CA GLY A 75 -16.88 -18.82 6.97
C GLY A 75 -15.94 -18.90 8.19
N LEU A 76 -14.80 -19.58 8.06
CA LEU A 76 -13.79 -19.66 9.12
C LEU A 76 -13.06 -18.33 9.27
N LEU A 77 -12.74 -17.68 8.15
CA LEU A 77 -12.12 -16.36 8.12
C LEU A 77 -13.02 -15.31 8.80
N GLN A 78 -14.30 -15.29 8.47
CA GLN A 78 -15.27 -14.38 9.09
C GLN A 78 -15.42 -14.63 10.60
N LEU A 79 -15.45 -15.90 11.03
CA LEU A 79 -15.54 -16.26 12.44
C LEU A 79 -14.33 -15.74 13.22
N GLN A 80 -13.13 -15.92 12.66
CA GLN A 80 -11.91 -15.45 13.31
C GLN A 80 -11.83 -13.92 13.32
N ALA A 81 -12.23 -13.27 12.22
CA ALA A 81 -12.29 -11.81 12.16
C ALA A 81 -13.21 -11.23 13.25
N LYS A 82 -14.39 -11.83 13.46
CA LYS A 82 -15.31 -11.43 14.55
C LYS A 82 -14.70 -11.62 15.94
N LYS A 83 -13.85 -12.61 16.14
CA LYS A 83 -13.15 -12.84 17.42
C LYS A 83 -12.08 -11.78 17.68
N PHE A 84 -11.32 -11.40 16.65
CA PHE A 84 -10.29 -10.37 16.75
C PHE A 84 -10.83 -8.94 16.76
N ALA A 85 -12.05 -8.73 16.26
CA ALA A 85 -12.73 -7.43 16.28
C ALA A 85 -13.45 -7.11 17.61
N LYS A 86 -13.36 -7.99 18.61
CA LYS A 86 -13.82 -7.74 19.98
C LYS A 86 -12.78 -6.94 20.76
#